data_AF-A0A9D8TH58-F1
#
_entry.id   AF-A0A9D8TH58-F1
#
_cell.length_a   1.000
_cell.length_b   1.000
_cell.length_c   1.000
_cell.angle_alpha   90.00
_cell.angle_beta   90.00
_cell.angle_gamma   90.00
#
_symmetry.space_group_name_H-M   'P 1'
#
loop_
_entity.id
_entity.type
_entity.pdbx_description
1 polymer ?
#
loop_
_entity_poly.entity_id
_entity_poly.type
_entity_poly.pdbx_seq_one_letter_code
_entity_poly.pdbx_strand_id
1 'polypeptide(L)'
;MKKHLANAITCLNVLAGSLSIVCTFQGNYTWAAYCIVIAAVFDFLDGFVARMLHAVSAIGKELDSLCDIVSFGVAPSMMAFHYMQTQGGYWCYAALLMVAFSALRLAMFNLDERQTSSFIGLPTPANAIFWA
;
A
#
# COMPACT_ATOMS: atom_id res chain seq x y z
N MET A 1 5.75 -14.78 20.06
CA MET A 1 6.85 -13.85 19.67
C MET A 1 7.05 -13.72 18.17
N LYS A 2 7.35 -14.80 17.40
CA LYS A 2 7.66 -14.71 15.96
C LYS A 2 6.59 -14.01 15.09
N LYS A 3 5.30 -14.21 15.41
CA LYS A 3 4.15 -13.57 14.72
C LYS A 3 4.07 -12.04 14.94
N HIS A 4 4.60 -11.53 16.05
CA HIS A 4 4.55 -10.09 16.35
C HIS A 4 5.61 -9.31 15.58
N LEU A 5 6.67 -9.98 15.09
CA LEU A 5 7.72 -9.33 14.32
C LEU A 5 7.22 -8.89 12.95
N ALA A 6 6.52 -9.78 12.22
CA ALA A 6 5.92 -9.46 10.93
C ALA A 6 4.91 -8.31 11.09
N ASN A 7 3.98 -8.43 12.05
CA ASN A 7 3.00 -7.36 12.31
C ASN A 7 3.64 -6.02 12.69
N ALA A 8 4.77 -6.02 13.40
CA ALA A 8 5.49 -4.79 13.72
C ALA A 8 6.10 -4.14 12.46
N ILE A 9 6.58 -4.94 11.51
CA ILE A 9 7.07 -4.46 10.21
C ILE A 9 5.89 -3.91 9.38
N THR A 10 4.73 -4.58 9.39
CA THR A 10 3.51 -4.06 8.75
C THR A 10 3.07 -2.72 9.34
N CYS A 11 3.23 -2.53 10.67
CA CYS A 11 3.02 -1.22 11.28
C CYS A 11 4.02 -0.15 10.79
N LEU A 12 5.26 -0.52 10.47
CA LEU A 12 6.23 0.40 9.88
C LEU A 12 5.87 0.78 8.44
N ASN A 13 5.32 -0.16 7.66
CA ASN A 13 4.77 0.09 6.33
C ASN A 13 3.70 1.22 6.40
N VAL A 14 2.66 1.06 7.23
CA VAL A 14 1.60 2.09 7.31
C VAL A 14 2.08 3.42 7.90
N LEU A 15 3.08 3.42 8.79
CA LEU A 15 3.71 4.65 9.26
C LEU A 15 4.43 5.39 8.13
N ALA A 16 5.17 4.68 7.27
CA ALA A 16 5.79 5.26 6.09
C ALA A 16 4.74 5.78 5.08
N GLY A 17 3.65 5.04 4.85
CA GLY A 17 2.52 5.49 4.04
C GLY A 17 1.86 6.76 4.58
N SER A 18 1.66 6.82 5.90
CA SER A 18 1.08 8.00 6.57
C SER A 18 2.01 9.22 6.51
N LEU A 19 3.33 9.00 6.66
CA LEU A 19 4.33 10.06 6.46
C LEU A 19 4.33 10.59 5.03
N SER A 20 4.16 9.72 4.03
CA SER A 20 4.04 10.16 2.64
C SER A 20 2.86 11.12 2.43
N ILE A 21 1.71 10.85 3.05
CA ILE A 21 0.54 11.73 3.01
C ILE A 21 0.87 13.09 3.65
N VAL A 22 1.56 13.09 4.81
CA VAL A 22 1.97 14.33 5.48
C VAL A 22 2.94 15.14 4.60
N CYS A 23 3.95 14.50 4.01
CA CYS A 23 4.91 15.15 3.10
C CYS A 23 4.22 15.71 1.85
N THR A 24 3.22 15.00 1.32
CA THR A 24 2.39 15.46 0.21
C THR A 24 1.71 16.79 0.53
N PHE A 25 1.05 16.88 1.70
CA PHE A 25 0.37 18.11 2.11
C PHE A 25 1.33 19.27 2.41
N GLN A 26 2.59 18.97 2.72
CA GLN A 26 3.65 19.98 2.83
C GLN A 26 4.20 20.42 1.46
N GLY A 27 3.67 19.89 0.35
CA GLY A 27 4.13 20.17 -1.01
C GLY A 27 5.44 19.48 -1.39
N ASN A 28 5.94 18.56 -0.53
CA ASN A 28 7.21 17.88 -0.75
C ASN A 28 7.01 16.50 -1.38
N TYR A 29 6.71 16.51 -2.67
CA TYR A 29 6.40 15.30 -3.44
C TYR A 29 7.56 14.31 -3.54
N THR A 30 8.81 14.80 -3.57
CA THR A 30 10.00 13.94 -3.64
C THR A 30 10.14 13.08 -2.40
N TRP A 31 9.98 13.69 -1.22
CA TRP A 31 10.01 12.93 0.04
C TRP A 31 8.78 12.02 0.19
N ALA A 32 7.61 12.46 -0.27
CA ALA A 32 6.42 11.61 -0.30
C ALA A 32 6.62 10.34 -1.15
N ALA A 33 7.24 10.47 -2.33
CA ALA A 33 7.58 9.33 -3.19
C ALA A 33 8.57 8.38 -2.51
N TYR A 34 9.64 8.91 -1.88
CA TYR A 34 10.56 8.06 -1.12
C TYR A 34 9.88 7.31 0.03
N CYS A 35 8.95 7.95 0.73
CA CYS A 35 8.17 7.29 1.78
C CYS A 35 7.31 6.13 1.24
N ILE A 36 6.72 6.26 0.03
CA ILE A 36 5.96 5.17 -0.61
C ILE A 36 6.89 4.01 -0.98
N VAL A 37 8.08 4.30 -1.51
CA VAL A 37 9.09 3.27 -1.82
C VAL A 37 9.54 2.55 -0.55
N ILE A 38 9.79 3.29 0.53
CA ILE A 38 10.15 2.71 1.83
C ILE A 38 9.01 1.83 2.37
N ALA A 39 7.76 2.27 2.23
CA ALA A 39 6.59 1.48 2.57
C ALA A 39 6.55 0.14 1.80
N ALA A 40 6.82 0.17 0.49
CA ALA A 40 6.94 -1.03 -0.36
C ALA A 40 8.06 -1.99 0.07
N VAL A 41 9.18 -1.45 0.56
CA VAL A 41 10.25 -2.28 1.10
C VAL A 41 9.79 -2.98 2.39
N PHE A 42 9.09 -2.28 3.29
CA PHE A 42 8.60 -2.90 4.52
C PHE A 42 7.52 -3.97 4.26
N ASP A 43 6.63 -3.73 3.31
CA ASP A 43 5.62 -4.69 2.83
C ASP A 43 6.22 -5.95 2.18
N PHE A 44 7.35 -5.79 1.50
CA PHE A 44 8.07 -6.96 1.00
C PHE A 44 8.72 -7.74 2.16
N LEU A 45 9.23 -7.03 3.16
CA LEU A 45 9.95 -7.60 4.28
C LEU A 45 9.03 -8.34 5.27
N ASP A 46 7.85 -7.83 5.62
CA ASP A 46 6.92 -8.55 6.50
C ASP A 46 6.37 -9.82 5.83
N GLY A 47 6.01 -9.76 4.54
CA GLY A 47 5.60 -10.92 3.75
C GLY A 47 6.71 -11.97 3.57
N PHE A 48 7.96 -11.53 3.48
CA PHE A 48 9.12 -12.42 3.46
C PHE A 48 9.37 -13.06 4.83
N VAL A 49 9.38 -12.27 5.90
CA VAL A 49 9.60 -12.71 7.29
C VAL A 49 8.47 -13.66 7.74
N ALA A 50 7.22 -13.36 7.42
CA ALA A 50 6.07 -14.22 7.76
C ALA A 50 6.18 -15.61 7.11
N ARG A 51 6.64 -15.67 5.84
CA ARG A 51 6.92 -16.94 5.15
C ARG A 51 8.11 -17.68 5.72
N MET A 52 9.23 -16.99 5.95
CA MET A 52 10.46 -17.59 6.48
C MET A 52 10.27 -18.18 7.88
N LEU A 53 9.45 -17.54 8.71
CA LEU A 53 9.18 -17.98 10.09
C LEU A 53 8.04 -19.00 10.19
N HIS A 54 7.43 -19.44 9.07
CA HIS A 54 6.19 -20.23 9.03
C HIS A 54 5.10 -19.67 9.98
N ALA A 55 5.07 -18.34 10.10
CA ALA A 55 4.30 -17.63 11.12
C ALA A 55 3.10 -16.90 10.50
N VAL A 56 2.55 -17.43 9.41
CA VAL A 56 1.37 -16.89 8.74
C VAL A 56 0.18 -16.98 9.69
N SER A 57 -0.50 -15.86 9.93
CA SER A 57 -1.68 -15.79 10.80
C SER A 57 -2.80 -15.04 10.08
N ALA A 58 -4.05 -15.43 10.31
CA ALA A 58 -5.21 -14.78 9.71
C ALA A 58 -5.25 -13.28 10.04
N ILE A 59 -4.96 -12.92 11.29
CA ILE A 59 -4.88 -11.51 11.72
C ILE A 59 -3.79 -10.76 10.96
N GLY A 60 -2.62 -11.37 10.74
CA GLY A 60 -1.53 -10.75 9.98
C GLY A 60 -1.91 -10.48 8.53
N LYS A 61 -2.60 -11.42 7.88
CA LYS A 61 -3.09 -11.26 6.49
C LYS A 61 -4.08 -10.10 6.34
N GLU A 62 -5.02 -9.97 7.26
CA GLU A 62 -5.99 -8.86 7.26
C GLU A 62 -5.30 -7.52 7.57
N LEU A 63 -4.36 -7.51 8.52
CA LEU A 63 -3.60 -6.30 8.88
C LEU A 63 -2.77 -5.79 7.69
N ASP A 64 -2.07 -6.70 7.02
CA ASP A 64 -1.29 -6.46 5.80
C ASP A 64 -2.15 -5.76 4.74
N SER A 65 -3.32 -6.33 4.46
CA SER A 65 -4.28 -5.76 3.50
C SER A 65 -4.77 -4.37 3.89
N LEU A 66 -5.03 -4.12 5.17
CA LEU A 66 -5.45 -2.79 5.64
C LEU A 66 -4.33 -1.75 5.49
N CYS A 67 -3.10 -2.15 5.82
CA CYS A 67 -1.92 -1.29 5.70
C CYS A 67 -1.58 -0.98 4.23
N ASP A 68 -1.72 -1.97 3.35
CA ASP A 68 -1.56 -1.84 1.90
C ASP A 68 -2.47 -0.79 1.28
N ILE A 69 -3.75 -0.76 1.70
CA ILE A 69 -4.70 0.24 1.22
C ILE A 69 -4.21 1.65 1.57
N VAL A 70 -3.65 1.84 2.78
CA VAL A 70 -3.17 3.16 3.21
C VAL A 70 -1.89 3.54 2.45
N SER A 71 -0.91 2.64 2.37
CA SER A 71 0.40 2.93 1.78
C SER A 71 0.40 3.01 0.26
N PHE A 72 -0.38 2.16 -0.42
CA PHE A 72 -0.39 2.05 -1.90
C PHE A 72 -1.69 2.48 -2.55
N GLY A 73 -2.78 2.61 -1.79
CA GLY A 73 -4.02 3.20 -2.28
C GLY A 73 -4.08 4.68 -1.91
N VAL A 74 -4.17 4.98 -0.61
CA VAL A 74 -4.44 6.33 -0.10
C VAL A 74 -3.26 7.26 -0.32
N ALA A 75 -2.02 6.90 0.04
CA ALA A 75 -0.88 7.80 -0.10
C ALA A 75 -0.66 8.33 -1.53
N PRO A 76 -0.59 7.50 -2.59
CA PRO A 76 -0.47 8.00 -3.96
C PRO A 76 -1.73 8.72 -4.44
N SER A 77 -2.93 8.30 -4.04
CA SER A 77 -4.17 9.04 -4.34
C SER A 77 -4.17 10.45 -3.76
N MET A 78 -3.70 10.62 -2.53
CA MET A 78 -3.59 11.92 -1.88
C MET A 78 -2.53 12.79 -2.55
N MET A 79 -1.42 12.17 -2.99
CA MET A 79 -0.39 12.85 -3.77
C MET A 79 -0.92 13.39 -5.10
N ALA A 80 -1.65 12.56 -5.85
CA ALA A 80 -2.32 12.96 -7.08
C ALA A 80 -3.42 14.02 -6.83
N PHE A 81 -4.23 13.85 -5.78
CA PHE A 81 -5.27 14.82 -5.39
C PHE A 81 -4.67 16.19 -5.12
N HIS A 82 -3.64 16.26 -4.26
CA HIS A 82 -3.00 17.52 -3.89
C HIS A 82 -2.37 18.19 -5.10
N TYR A 83 -1.67 17.43 -5.95
CA TYR A 83 -1.09 17.96 -7.17
C TYR A 83 -2.16 18.53 -8.13
N MET A 84 -3.25 17.79 -8.38
CA MET A 84 -4.34 18.26 -9.24
C MET A 84 -5.11 19.43 -8.64
N GLN A 85 -5.23 19.51 -7.32
CA GLN A 85 -5.88 20.63 -6.64
C GLN A 85 -5.14 21.94 -6.91
N THR A 86 -3.80 21.92 -7.00
CA THR A 86 -3.02 23.12 -7.35
C THR A 86 -3.29 23.65 -8.77
N GLN A 87 -3.77 22.80 -9.67
CA GLN A 87 -4.05 23.15 -11.07
C GLN A 87 -5.45 23.75 -11.28
N GLY A 88 -6.30 23.75 -10.24
CA GLY A 88 -7.65 24.32 -10.29
C GLY A 88 -8.64 23.46 -11.09
N GLY A 89 -9.48 22.71 -10.38
CA GLY A 89 -10.59 21.97 -10.99
C GLY A 89 -11.16 20.89 -10.09
N TYR A 90 -12.47 20.64 -10.20
CA TYR A 90 -13.16 19.59 -9.43
C TYR A 90 -12.74 18.16 -9.81
N TRP A 91 -11.93 18.01 -10.88
CA TRP A 91 -11.37 16.72 -11.30
C TRP A 91 -10.37 16.14 -10.31
N CYS A 92 -9.85 16.93 -9.36
CA CYS A 92 -8.95 16.43 -8.31
C CYS A 92 -9.57 15.28 -7.51
N TYR A 93 -10.88 15.32 -7.26
CA TYR A 93 -11.59 14.24 -6.53
C TYR A 93 -11.58 12.90 -7.28
N ALA A 94 -11.35 12.89 -8.60
CA ALA A 94 -11.21 11.65 -9.36
C ALA A 94 -9.98 10.83 -8.89
N ALA A 95 -8.94 11.46 -8.34
CA ALA A 95 -7.80 10.78 -7.76
C ALA A 95 -8.18 9.85 -6.58
N LEU A 96 -9.30 10.12 -5.90
CA LEU A 96 -9.82 9.26 -4.84
C LEU A 96 -10.41 7.94 -5.37
N LEU A 97 -10.75 7.86 -6.66
CA LEU A 97 -11.19 6.61 -7.29
C LEU A 97 -10.09 5.55 -7.24
N MET A 98 -8.81 5.95 -7.28
CA MET A 98 -7.70 5.01 -7.13
C MET A 98 -7.74 4.29 -5.78
N VAL A 99 -8.18 4.93 -4.70
CA VAL A 99 -8.38 4.27 -3.39
C VAL A 99 -9.46 3.21 -3.50
N ALA A 100 -10.61 3.56 -4.11
CA ALA A 100 -11.73 2.63 -4.27
C ALA A 100 -11.34 1.41 -5.12
N PHE A 101 -10.66 1.62 -6.24
CA PHE A 101 -10.17 0.51 -7.09
C PHE A 101 -9.11 -0.34 -6.38
N SER A 102 -8.21 0.28 -5.62
CA SER A 102 -7.19 -0.45 -4.84
C SER A 102 -7.84 -1.34 -3.77
N ALA A 103 -8.84 -0.82 -3.05
CA ALA A 103 -9.61 -1.57 -2.07
C ALA A 103 -10.39 -2.73 -2.71
N LEU A 104 -11.07 -2.50 -3.84
CA LEU A 104 -11.77 -3.55 -4.57
C LEU A 104 -10.82 -4.66 -5.03
N ARG A 105 -9.65 -4.30 -5.53
CA ARG A 105 -8.63 -5.26 -5.95
C ARG A 105 -8.13 -6.12 -4.78
N LEU A 106 -7.86 -5.51 -3.63
CA LEU A 106 -7.46 -6.24 -2.42
C LEU A 106 -8.57 -7.15 -1.88
N ALA A 107 -9.81 -6.68 -1.88
CA ALA A 107 -10.95 -7.48 -1.48
C ALA A 107 -11.11 -8.73 -2.36
N MET A 108 -11.00 -8.58 -3.69
CA MET A 108 -11.02 -9.72 -4.62
C MET A 108 -9.85 -10.68 -4.38
N PHE A 109 -8.65 -10.17 -4.12
CA PHE A 109 -7.46 -10.99 -3.81
C PHE A 109 -7.62 -11.77 -2.49
N ASN A 110 -8.20 -11.16 -1.46
CA ASN A 110 -8.41 -11.83 -0.18
C ASN A 110 -9.46 -12.95 -0.23
N LEU A 111 -10.47 -12.82 -1.09
CA LEU A 111 -11.54 -13.80 -1.31
C LEU A 111 -11.18 -14.93 -2.30
N ASP A 112 -10.08 -14.80 -3.05
CA ASP A 112 -9.70 -15.82 -4.03
C ASP A 112 -9.04 -17.04 -3.38
N GLU A 113 -9.84 -18.07 -3.08
CA GLU A 113 -9.38 -19.35 -2.53
C GLU A 113 -8.60 -20.23 -3.56
N ARG A 114 -8.46 -19.80 -4.81
CA ARG A 114 -7.78 -20.56 -5.89
C ARG A 114 -6.26 -20.43 -5.90
N GLN A 115 -5.67 -19.61 -5.02
CA GLN A 115 -4.23 -19.32 -5.01
C GLN A 115 -3.32 -20.42 -4.42
N THR A 116 -3.75 -21.68 -4.44
CA THR A 116 -2.92 -22.81 -3.97
C THR A 116 -1.92 -23.33 -5.01
N SER A 117 -1.97 -22.92 -6.29
CA SER A 117 -1.04 -23.46 -7.30
C SER A 117 -0.57 -22.53 -8.44
N SER A 118 -1.17 -21.36 -8.66
CA SER A 118 -0.69 -20.44 -9.70
C SER A 118 -1.12 -19.00 -9.43
N PHE A 119 -0.15 -18.08 -9.45
CA PHE A 119 -0.39 -16.63 -9.37
C PHE A 119 -1.11 -16.17 -10.65
N ILE A 120 -2.32 -15.63 -10.53
CA ILE A 120 -3.05 -14.98 -11.64
C ILE A 120 -3.32 -13.53 -11.24
N GLY A 121 -2.60 -12.59 -11.86
CA GLY A 121 -2.78 -11.14 -11.66
C GLY A 121 -1.47 -10.37 -11.74
N LEU A 122 -1.55 -9.07 -12.06
CA LEU A 122 -0.40 -8.17 -12.06
C LEU A 122 -0.10 -7.75 -10.61
N PRO A 123 1.11 -7.99 -10.08
CA PRO A 123 1.48 -7.55 -8.74
C PRO A 123 1.32 -6.03 -8.62
N THR A 124 0.72 -5.59 -7.52
CA THR A 124 0.66 -4.16 -7.11
C THR A 124 1.98 -3.43 -7.27
N PRO A 125 3.13 -4.01 -6.87
CA PRO A 125 4.41 -3.32 -7.02
C PRO A 125 4.79 -3.05 -8.49
N ALA A 126 4.37 -3.89 -9.44
CA ALA A 126 4.63 -3.65 -10.86
C ALA A 126 3.81 -2.48 -11.43
N ASN A 127 2.56 -2.30 -10.95
CA ASN A 127 1.76 -1.13 -11.30
C ASN A 127 2.33 0.13 -10.63
N ALA A 128 2.80 0.04 -9.38
CA ALA A 128 3.43 1.17 -8.69
C ALA A 128 4.72 1.64 -9.37
N ILE A 129 5.56 0.72 -9.88
CA ILE A 129 6.79 1.05 -10.63
C ILE A 129 6.47 1.65 -12.01
N PHE A 130 5.37 1.25 -12.66
CA PHE A 130 5.01 1.77 -13.98
C PHE A 130 4.63 3.26 -13.97
N TRP A 131 4.11 3.76 -12.83
CA TRP A 131 3.68 5.15 -12.65
C TRP A 131 4.66 5.99 -11.82
N ALA A 132 5.75 5.41 -11.33
CA ALA A 132 6.84 6.09 -10.63
C ALA A 132 7.89 6.61 -11.62
#